data_AF-F0XMV6-F1
#
_entry.id   AF-F0XMV6-F1
#
_cell.length_a   1.000
_cell.length_b   1.000
_cell.length_c   1.000
_cell.angle_alpha   90.00
_cell.angle_beta   90.00
_cell.angle_gamma   90.00
#
_symmetry.space_group_name_H-M   'P 1'
#
loop_
_entity.id
_entity.type
_entity.pdbx_description
1 polymer ?
#
loop_
_entity_poly.entity_id
_entity_poly.type
_entity_poly.pdbx_seq_one_letter_code
_entity_poly.pdbx_strand_id
1 'polypeptide(L)'
;MQGTHQLYAVLGATGNCGLALMQLLLAQKGVKINAYCRNQAKLYRLLPEVENNKRVDIYEGSIEDEELLATCTRNCKAAFLVASTNDNVPGCHISQDLILSIIGAFRRLKNAQDQLDNESSVALPKLCLLSSSTLDDHLSRYMGTFFRYILSRSAFHVYEDLRLGEMILRQQEHWITAIYMKPGGISVDVQRGHELSLDQDQTFISYLDVAAGMIEACDDPNGHWDLKNVSVRNVAGAHQSEEFRAKRLEPPGDYIFELYHGEAHRQAHRSSTSGVRRDVYY
;
A
#
# COMPACT_ATOMS: atom_id res chain seq x y z
N MET A 1 4.78 -28.97 20.02
CA MET A 1 3.63 -28.10 19.76
C MET A 1 3.87 -27.44 18.41
N GLN A 2 3.15 -27.84 17.36
CA GLN A 2 3.18 -27.13 16.08
C GLN A 2 2.58 -25.75 16.35
N GLY A 3 3.39 -24.69 16.25
CA GLY A 3 2.87 -23.32 16.35
C GLY A 3 1.83 -23.12 15.27
N THR A 4 0.65 -22.62 15.63
CA THR A 4 -0.38 -22.21 14.67
C THR A 4 0.24 -21.15 13.76
N HIS A 5 0.32 -21.47 12.47
CA HIS A 5 0.86 -20.54 11.49
C HIS A 5 -0.15 -19.41 11.26
N GLN A 6 0.30 -18.15 11.35
CA GLN A 6 -0.51 -17.00 10.96
C GLN A 6 -0.51 -16.88 9.44
N LEU A 7 -1.68 -16.68 8.85
CA LEU A 7 -1.86 -16.54 7.41
C LEU A 7 -2.26 -15.11 7.07
N TYR A 8 -1.58 -14.47 6.12
CA TYR A 8 -1.90 -13.13 5.65
C TYR A 8 -2.11 -13.13 4.14
N ALA A 9 -3.02 -12.29 3.66
CA ALA A 9 -3.16 -12.03 2.22
C ALA A 9 -2.54 -10.67 1.84
N VAL A 10 -1.78 -10.63 0.75
CA VAL A 10 -1.23 -9.39 0.18
C VAL A 10 -1.84 -9.18 -1.20
N LEU A 11 -2.81 -8.27 -1.28
CA LEU A 11 -3.54 -7.96 -2.52
C LEU A 11 -2.84 -6.79 -3.24
N GLY A 12 -2.04 -7.13 -4.26
CA GLY A 12 -1.13 -6.19 -4.92
C GLY A 12 0.34 -6.51 -4.68
N ALA A 13 0.70 -7.79 -4.60
CA ALA A 13 2.04 -8.26 -4.19
C ALA A 13 3.20 -7.77 -5.08
N THR A 14 2.93 -7.31 -6.31
CA THR A 14 3.97 -6.77 -7.23
C THR A 14 4.21 -5.26 -7.12
N GLY A 15 3.40 -4.54 -6.33
CA GLY A 15 3.61 -3.10 -6.08
C GLY A 15 4.68 -2.87 -5.02
N ASN A 16 5.23 -1.66 -4.91
CA ASN A 16 6.31 -1.37 -3.95
C ASN A 16 5.91 -1.70 -2.49
N CYS A 17 4.71 -1.29 -2.06
CA CYS A 17 4.21 -1.63 -0.72
C CYS A 17 3.94 -3.13 -0.57
N GLY A 18 3.38 -3.77 -1.60
CA GLY A 18 3.18 -5.22 -1.62
C GLY A 18 4.49 -5.99 -1.47
N LEU A 19 5.53 -5.63 -2.21
CA LEU A 19 6.86 -6.24 -2.08
C LEU A 19 7.45 -6.04 -0.67
N ALA A 20 7.32 -4.83 -0.10
CA ALA A 20 7.77 -4.55 1.26
C ALA A 20 7.03 -5.44 2.29
N LEU A 21 5.71 -5.58 2.17
CA LEU A 21 4.92 -6.51 3.01
C LEU A 21 5.39 -7.95 2.85
N MET A 22 5.58 -8.42 1.61
CA MET A 22 6.08 -9.77 1.34
C MET A 22 7.43 -10.02 2.03
N GLN A 23 8.38 -9.10 1.88
CA GLN A 23 9.71 -9.20 2.48
C GLN A 23 9.64 -9.28 4.02
N LEU A 24 8.88 -8.39 4.64
CA LEU A 24 8.77 -8.35 6.11
C LEU A 24 8.04 -9.57 6.67
N LEU A 25 6.96 -10.02 6.03
CA LEU A 25 6.23 -11.23 6.45
C LEU A 25 7.07 -12.50 6.25
N LEU A 26 7.86 -12.57 5.17
CA LEU A 26 8.77 -13.69 4.93
C LEU A 26 9.88 -13.76 5.99
N ALA A 27 10.34 -12.63 6.52
CA ALA A 27 11.31 -12.61 7.60
C ALA A 27 10.76 -13.15 8.93
N GLN A 28 9.43 -13.19 9.11
CA GLN A 28 8.79 -13.70 10.32
C GLN A 28 8.68 -15.23 10.33
N LYS A 29 8.96 -15.83 11.49
CA LYS A 29 8.74 -17.27 11.72
C LYS A 29 7.28 -17.55 11.98
N GLY A 30 6.78 -18.69 11.51
CA GLY A 30 5.39 -19.08 11.74
C GLY A 30 4.37 -18.36 10.86
N VAL A 31 4.81 -17.57 9.87
CA VAL A 31 3.91 -16.87 8.94
C VAL A 31 3.81 -17.59 7.59
N LYS A 32 2.60 -17.67 7.07
CA LYS A 32 2.27 -18.01 5.68
C LYS A 32 1.64 -16.80 4.98
N ILE A 33 1.77 -16.76 3.66
CA ILE A 33 1.36 -15.63 2.84
C ILE A 33 0.60 -16.12 1.61
N ASN A 34 -0.58 -15.54 1.39
CA ASN A 34 -1.32 -15.64 0.14
C ASN A 34 -1.04 -14.37 -0.67
N ALA A 35 -0.28 -14.49 -1.75
CA ALA A 35 0.14 -13.37 -2.58
C ALA A 35 -0.75 -13.26 -3.82
N TYR A 36 -1.60 -12.24 -3.86
CA TYR A 36 -2.39 -11.93 -5.06
C TYR A 36 -1.64 -10.98 -6.00
N CYS A 37 -1.61 -11.34 -7.28
CA CYS A 37 -1.07 -10.50 -8.34
C CYS A 37 -1.78 -10.71 -9.68
N ARG A 38 -1.61 -9.76 -10.60
CA ARG A 38 -2.12 -9.87 -11.99
C ARG A 38 -1.14 -10.58 -12.94
N ASN A 39 0.12 -10.73 -12.51
CA ASN A 39 1.20 -11.29 -13.32
C ASN A 39 2.22 -11.98 -12.41
N GLN A 40 2.15 -13.30 -12.36
CA GLN A 40 3.00 -14.15 -11.52
C GLN A 40 4.47 -14.09 -11.96
N ALA A 41 4.74 -14.06 -13.27
CA ALA A 41 6.09 -13.91 -13.78
C ALA A 41 6.76 -12.60 -13.32
N LYS A 42 5.99 -11.51 -13.23
CA LYS A 42 6.47 -10.24 -12.68
C LYS A 42 6.81 -10.38 -11.19
N LEU A 43 6.00 -11.09 -10.41
CA LEU A 43 6.29 -11.34 -8.99
C LEU A 43 7.59 -12.12 -8.83
N TYR A 44 7.79 -13.21 -9.58
CA TYR A 44 9.03 -13.99 -9.54
C TYR A 44 10.26 -13.19 -9.93
N ARG A 45 10.16 -12.31 -10.92
CA ARG A 45 11.28 -11.43 -11.27
C ARG A 45 11.63 -10.44 -10.14
N LEU A 46 10.64 -9.94 -9.42
CA LEU A 46 10.82 -8.92 -8.38
C LEU A 46 11.22 -9.53 -7.03
N LEU A 47 10.76 -10.75 -6.73
CA LEU A 47 11.03 -11.45 -5.48
C LEU A 47 11.28 -12.95 -5.74
N PRO A 48 12.43 -13.34 -6.33
CA PRO A 48 12.67 -14.72 -6.78
C PRO A 48 12.56 -15.78 -5.67
N GLU A 49 12.81 -15.39 -4.43
CA GLU A 49 12.72 -16.27 -3.26
C GLU A 49 11.31 -16.83 -3.01
N VAL A 50 10.25 -16.31 -3.66
CA VAL A 50 8.88 -16.83 -3.51
C VAL A 50 8.58 -18.03 -4.40
N GLU A 51 9.32 -18.27 -5.49
CA GLU A 51 8.98 -19.30 -6.49
C GLU A 51 8.93 -20.72 -5.90
N ASN A 52 9.80 -21.01 -4.94
CA ASN A 52 9.91 -22.34 -4.32
C ASN A 52 9.65 -22.30 -2.81
N ASN A 53 8.97 -21.26 -2.31
CA ASN A 53 8.76 -21.06 -0.89
C ASN A 53 7.43 -21.66 -0.44
N LYS A 54 7.48 -22.75 0.34
CA LYS A 54 6.29 -23.44 0.88
C LYS A 54 5.42 -22.60 1.83
N ARG A 55 5.86 -21.38 2.19
CA ARG A 55 5.09 -20.43 2.98
C ARG A 55 4.33 -19.43 2.13
N VAL A 56 4.48 -19.45 0.81
CA VAL A 56 3.82 -18.50 -0.11
C VAL A 56 2.97 -19.28 -1.10
N ASP A 57 1.66 -19.00 -1.08
CA ASP A 57 0.73 -19.45 -2.10
C ASP A 57 0.41 -18.25 -3.01
N ILE A 58 0.52 -18.43 -4.33
CA ILE A 58 0.31 -17.35 -5.30
C ILE A 58 -1.05 -17.50 -5.96
N TYR A 59 -1.78 -16.39 -6.00
CA TYR A 59 -3.09 -16.27 -6.62
C TYR A 59 -2.98 -15.27 -7.77
N GLU A 60 -2.85 -15.80 -9.00
CA GLU A 60 -2.76 -14.99 -10.22
C GLU A 60 -4.15 -14.87 -10.88
N GLY A 61 -4.60 -13.65 -11.15
CA GLY A 61 -5.84 -13.44 -11.90
C GLY A 61 -6.35 -12.00 -11.91
N SER A 62 -7.60 -11.84 -12.37
CA SER A 62 -8.28 -10.55 -12.39
C SER A 62 -8.54 -10.04 -10.98
N ILE A 63 -8.54 -8.71 -10.82
CA ILE A 63 -8.93 -8.06 -9.56
C ILE A 63 -10.43 -8.19 -9.30
N GLU A 64 -11.20 -8.45 -10.37
CA GLU A 64 -12.64 -8.63 -10.36
C GLU A 64 -13.07 -10.06 -9.99
N ASP A 65 -12.13 -11.01 -9.89
CA ASP A 65 -12.41 -12.40 -9.60
C ASP A 65 -12.67 -12.62 -8.09
N GLU A 66 -13.93 -12.47 -7.70
CA GLU A 66 -14.37 -12.65 -6.32
C GLU A 66 -14.09 -14.06 -5.76
N GLU A 67 -14.08 -15.10 -6.60
CA GLU A 67 -13.85 -16.48 -6.14
C GLU A 67 -12.37 -16.71 -5.83
N LEU A 68 -11.50 -16.20 -6.70
CA LEU A 68 -10.07 -16.18 -6.47
C LEU A 68 -9.74 -15.37 -5.22
N LEU A 69 -10.32 -14.18 -5.07
CA LEU A 69 -10.10 -13.35 -3.88
C LEU A 69 -10.64 -14.02 -2.62
N ALA A 70 -11.81 -14.65 -2.67
CA ALA A 70 -12.37 -15.39 -1.54
C ALA A 70 -11.46 -16.55 -1.11
N THR A 71 -10.84 -17.23 -2.07
CA THR A 71 -9.86 -18.30 -1.79
C THR A 71 -8.56 -17.72 -1.24
N CYS A 72 -8.06 -16.63 -1.82
CA CYS A 72 -6.85 -15.93 -1.39
C CYS A 72 -6.97 -15.40 0.04
N THR A 73 -8.15 -14.97 0.49
CA THR A 73 -8.32 -14.39 1.82
C THR A 73 -8.91 -15.34 2.86
N ARG A 74 -9.32 -16.55 2.48
CA ARG A 74 -9.89 -17.53 3.42
C ARG A 74 -8.93 -17.84 4.56
N ASN A 75 -9.43 -17.84 5.79
CA ASN A 75 -8.68 -18.14 7.02
C ASN A 75 -7.47 -17.22 7.26
N CYS A 76 -7.36 -16.10 6.54
CA CYS A 76 -6.33 -15.12 6.82
C CYS A 76 -6.66 -14.38 8.12
N LYS A 77 -5.63 -14.03 8.88
CA LYS A 77 -5.73 -13.10 10.01
C LYS A 77 -6.04 -11.68 9.49
N ALA A 78 -5.30 -11.25 8.47
CA ALA A 78 -5.50 -9.97 7.81
C ALA A 78 -5.24 -10.05 6.31
N ALA A 79 -5.88 -9.15 5.56
CA ALA A 79 -5.65 -8.95 4.14
C ALA A 79 -5.26 -7.49 3.88
N PHE A 80 -4.09 -7.30 3.26
CA PHE A 80 -3.53 -6.01 2.92
C PHE A 80 -3.96 -5.62 1.51
N LEU A 81 -4.74 -4.55 1.37
CA LEU A 81 -5.20 -4.01 0.11
C LEU A 81 -4.23 -2.91 -0.32
N VAL A 82 -3.26 -3.27 -1.15
CA VAL A 82 -2.13 -2.41 -1.54
C VAL A 82 -1.96 -2.29 -3.06
N ALA A 83 -2.94 -2.77 -3.84
CA ALA A 83 -3.00 -2.54 -5.27
C ALA A 83 -3.38 -1.08 -5.54
N SER A 84 -2.49 -0.36 -6.22
CA SER A 84 -2.69 1.02 -6.64
C SER A 84 -1.80 1.31 -7.85
N THR A 85 -1.86 2.54 -8.35
CA THR A 85 -1.02 3.04 -9.43
C THR A 85 -0.43 4.39 -9.05
N ASN A 86 0.80 4.66 -9.53
CA ASN A 86 1.40 5.99 -9.45
C ASN A 86 1.05 6.85 -10.68
N ASP A 87 0.43 6.25 -11.70
CA ASP A 87 0.06 6.94 -12.93
C ASP A 87 -1.27 7.68 -12.73
N ASN A 88 -1.24 9.00 -12.87
CA ASN A 88 -2.44 9.84 -12.77
C ASN A 88 -3.25 9.78 -14.07
N VAL A 89 -3.94 8.65 -14.30
CA VAL A 89 -4.70 8.40 -15.53
C VAL A 89 -6.20 8.59 -15.27
N PRO A 90 -6.93 9.32 -16.15
CA PRO A 90 -8.38 9.40 -16.07
C PRO A 90 -9.04 8.02 -16.08
N GLY A 91 -10.08 7.87 -15.26
CA GLY A 91 -10.78 6.59 -15.10
C GLY A 91 -10.02 5.56 -14.27
N CYS A 92 -9.04 5.96 -13.44
CA CYS A 92 -8.46 5.05 -12.44
C CYS A 92 -9.55 4.59 -11.45
N HIS A 93 -9.69 3.27 -11.28
CA HIS A 93 -10.68 2.62 -10.41
C HIS A 93 -10.11 1.40 -9.68
N ILE A 94 -8.78 1.27 -9.60
CA ILE A 94 -8.09 0.08 -9.05
C ILE A 94 -8.49 -0.19 -7.59
N SER A 95 -8.52 0.87 -6.76
CA SER A 95 -8.89 0.75 -5.35
C SER A 95 -10.38 0.41 -5.19
N GLN A 96 -11.24 1.07 -5.96
CA GLN A 96 -12.68 0.79 -5.97
C GLN A 96 -12.96 -0.66 -6.37
N ASP A 97 -12.38 -1.14 -7.48
CA ASP A 97 -12.59 -2.50 -7.98
C ASP A 97 -12.13 -3.54 -6.96
N LEU A 98 -10.93 -3.37 -6.40
CA LEU A 98 -10.42 -4.29 -5.37
C LEU A 98 -11.37 -4.37 -4.16
N ILE A 99 -11.87 -3.22 -3.71
CA ILE A 99 -12.77 -3.13 -2.57
C ILE A 99 -14.13 -3.77 -2.89
N LEU A 100 -14.69 -3.52 -4.07
CA LEU A 100 -15.95 -4.13 -4.49
C LEU A 100 -15.82 -5.65 -4.57
N SER A 101 -14.75 -6.15 -5.19
CA SER A 101 -14.52 -7.58 -5.35
C SER A 101 -14.18 -8.28 -4.04
N ILE A 102 -13.47 -7.64 -3.10
CA ILE A 102 -13.25 -8.23 -1.78
C ILE A 102 -14.54 -8.27 -0.94
N ILE A 103 -15.41 -7.25 -1.07
CA ILE A 103 -16.73 -7.26 -0.44
C ILE A 103 -17.57 -8.42 -1.00
N GLY A 104 -17.56 -8.61 -2.31
CA GLY A 104 -18.19 -9.75 -2.98
C GLY A 104 -17.65 -11.10 -2.49
N ALA A 105 -16.32 -11.23 -2.43
CA ALA A 105 -15.62 -12.39 -1.89
C ALA A 105 -16.03 -12.70 -0.44
N PHE A 106 -16.10 -11.69 0.43
CA PHE A 106 -16.48 -11.87 1.83
C PHE A 106 -17.95 -12.25 1.99
N ARG A 107 -18.85 -11.69 1.16
CA ARG A 107 -20.25 -12.13 1.10
C ARG A 107 -20.36 -13.60 0.72
N ARG A 108 -19.57 -14.07 -0.25
CA ARG A 108 -19.52 -15.48 -0.63
C ARG A 108 -19.05 -16.36 0.51
N LEU A 109 -17.98 -15.97 1.21
CA LEU A 109 -17.48 -16.73 2.36
C LEU A 109 -18.54 -16.84 3.47
N LYS A 110 -19.24 -15.74 3.76
CA LYS A 110 -20.33 -15.72 4.74
C LYS A 110 -21.51 -16.61 4.32
N ASN A 111 -21.98 -16.49 3.08
CA ASN A 111 -23.09 -17.28 2.57
C ASN A 111 -22.77 -18.78 2.51
N ALA A 112 -21.54 -19.14 2.15
CA ALA A 112 -21.10 -20.54 2.15
C ALA A 112 -21.07 -21.14 3.57
N GLN A 113 -20.76 -20.32 4.58
CA GLN A 113 -20.82 -20.73 5.98
C GLN A 113 -22.25 -20.95 6.45
N ASP A 114 -23.19 -20.06 6.11
CA ASP A 114 -24.60 -20.19 6.51
C ASP A 114 -25.26 -21.48 5.96
N GLN A 115 -24.67 -22.09 4.93
CA GLN A 115 -25.12 -23.35 4.32
C GLN A 115 -24.47 -24.60 4.94
N LEU A 116 -23.39 -24.44 5.69
CA LEU A 116 -22.68 -25.54 6.36
C LEU A 116 -23.11 -25.52 7.83
N ASP A 117 -23.96 -26.46 8.26
CA ASP A 117 -24.41 -26.68 9.66
C ASP A 117 -23.27 -27.01 10.66
N ASN A 118 -22.01 -26.72 10.32
CA ASN A 118 -20.84 -27.00 11.15
C ASN A 118 -20.49 -25.82 12.06
N GLU A 119 -20.22 -26.12 13.34
CA GLU A 119 -19.85 -25.19 14.42
C GLU A 119 -18.58 -24.33 14.18
N SER A 120 -17.92 -24.44 13.02
CA SER A 120 -16.69 -23.71 12.71
C SER A 120 -17.00 -22.47 11.87
N SER A 121 -17.14 -21.30 12.52
CA SER A 121 -17.30 -20.04 11.80
C SER A 121 -16.02 -19.66 11.04
N VAL A 122 -16.15 -19.32 9.76
CA VAL A 122 -15.05 -18.77 8.96
C VAL A 122 -14.92 -17.30 9.37
N ALA A 123 -13.95 -17.01 10.24
CA ALA A 123 -13.63 -15.63 10.59
C ALA A 123 -13.16 -14.89 9.32
N LEU A 124 -13.80 -13.75 9.03
CA LEU A 124 -13.36 -12.87 7.95
C LEU A 124 -12.05 -12.18 8.37
N PRO A 125 -11.06 -12.05 7.47
CA PRO A 125 -9.84 -11.33 7.80
C PRO A 125 -10.12 -9.86 8.04
N LYS A 126 -9.34 -9.27 8.94
CA LYS A 126 -9.24 -7.82 9.06
C LYS A 126 -8.66 -7.23 7.77
N LEU A 127 -9.29 -6.21 7.20
CA LEU A 127 -8.75 -5.51 6.03
C LEU A 127 -7.82 -4.38 6.47
N CYS A 128 -6.71 -4.19 5.76
CA CYS A 128 -5.84 -3.03 5.91
C CYS A 128 -5.63 -2.38 4.55
N LEU A 129 -6.34 -1.27 4.33
CA LEU A 129 -6.34 -0.53 3.07
C LEU A 129 -5.21 0.50 3.09
N LEU A 130 -4.32 0.41 2.11
CA LEU A 130 -3.38 1.50 1.84
C LEU A 130 -4.11 2.64 1.15
N SER A 131 -4.18 3.77 1.83
CA SER A 131 -4.69 5.05 1.34
C SER A 131 -3.62 6.15 1.55
N SER A 132 -4.03 7.39 1.78
CA SER A 132 -3.14 8.54 1.92
C SER A 132 -3.63 9.53 2.97
N SER A 133 -2.69 10.09 3.74
CA SER A 133 -2.95 11.20 4.65
C SER A 133 -3.46 12.46 3.92
N THR A 134 -3.12 12.64 2.64
CA THR A 134 -3.52 13.80 1.83
C THR A 134 -5.06 13.92 1.71
N LEU A 135 -5.76 12.79 1.81
CA LEU A 135 -7.23 12.70 1.81
C LEU A 135 -7.87 12.98 3.17
N ASP A 136 -7.08 13.08 4.23
CA ASP A 136 -7.55 13.25 5.60
C ASP A 136 -7.17 14.63 6.12
N ASP A 137 -8.19 15.47 6.37
CA ASP A 137 -8.00 16.84 6.83
C ASP A 137 -7.31 16.92 8.19
N HIS A 138 -7.51 15.93 9.06
CA HIS A 138 -6.88 15.89 10.36
C HIS A 138 -5.41 15.51 10.21
N LEU A 139 -5.10 14.35 9.63
CA LEU A 139 -3.72 13.86 9.50
C LEU A 139 -2.84 14.81 8.68
N SER A 140 -3.39 15.44 7.63
CA SER A 140 -2.65 16.37 6.77
C SER A 140 -2.66 17.83 7.25
N ARG A 141 -3.14 18.14 8.46
CA ARG A 141 -3.26 19.55 8.92
C ARG A 141 -1.95 20.32 9.00
N TYR A 142 -0.81 19.62 9.07
CA TYR A 142 0.53 20.22 9.04
C TYR A 142 1.13 20.29 7.64
N MET A 143 0.47 19.69 6.64
CA MET A 143 0.79 19.87 5.25
C MET A 143 0.33 21.25 4.80
N GLY A 144 1.27 22.12 4.41
CA GLY A 144 0.93 23.46 3.92
C GLY A 144 -0.09 23.38 2.79
N THR A 145 -1.16 24.19 2.86
CA THR A 145 -2.32 24.12 1.95
C THR A 145 -1.93 24.17 0.47
N PHE A 146 -0.93 24.99 0.12
CA PHE A 146 -0.43 25.08 -1.24
C PHE A 146 0.22 23.77 -1.73
N PHE A 147 1.02 23.13 -0.88
CA PHE A 147 1.64 21.85 -1.20
C PHE A 147 0.60 20.73 -1.32
N ARG A 148 -0.36 20.69 -0.38
CA ARG A 148 -1.50 19.77 -0.46
C ARG A 148 -2.27 19.93 -1.76
N TYR A 149 -2.54 21.17 -2.17
CA TYR A 149 -3.21 21.46 -3.43
C TYR A 149 -2.44 20.93 -4.65
N ILE A 150 -1.12 21.17 -4.72
CA ILE A 150 -0.28 20.65 -5.81
C ILE A 150 -0.37 19.12 -5.87
N LEU A 151 -0.19 18.44 -4.74
CA LEU A 151 -0.26 16.97 -4.67
C LEU A 151 -1.62 16.45 -5.12
N SER A 152 -2.70 16.99 -4.56
CA SER A 152 -4.07 16.58 -4.89
C SER A 152 -4.38 16.79 -6.38
N ARG A 153 -3.79 17.78 -7.04
CA ARG A 153 -3.97 18.00 -8.48
C ARG A 153 -3.07 17.10 -9.33
N SER A 154 -1.81 16.88 -8.92
CA SER A 154 -0.85 16.09 -9.70
C SER A 154 -1.19 14.60 -9.73
N ALA A 155 -1.87 14.09 -8.70
CA ALA A 155 -2.31 12.71 -8.59
C ALA A 155 -3.84 12.58 -8.39
N PHE A 156 -4.61 13.53 -8.96
CA PHE A 156 -6.06 13.65 -8.75
C PHE A 156 -6.83 12.35 -8.93
N HIS A 157 -6.61 11.61 -10.02
CA HIS A 157 -7.36 10.40 -10.32
C HIS A 157 -7.05 9.25 -9.35
N VAL A 158 -5.80 9.17 -8.88
CA VAL A 158 -5.39 8.18 -7.86
C VAL A 158 -6.03 8.52 -6.51
N TYR A 159 -5.98 9.79 -6.12
CA TYR A 159 -6.61 10.24 -4.86
C TYR A 159 -8.13 10.11 -4.88
N GLU A 160 -8.77 10.40 -6.00
CA GLU A 160 -10.22 10.22 -6.12
C GLU A 160 -10.62 8.75 -6.06
N ASP A 161 -9.85 7.86 -6.70
CA ASP A 161 -10.06 6.41 -6.61
C ASP A 161 -9.93 5.89 -5.17
N LEU A 162 -8.89 6.31 -4.45
CA LEU A 162 -8.70 6.00 -3.03
C LEU A 162 -9.86 6.54 -2.18
N ARG A 163 -10.27 7.78 -2.38
CA ARG A 163 -11.37 8.42 -1.65
C ARG A 163 -12.70 7.67 -1.83
N LEU A 164 -13.04 7.32 -3.08
CA LEU A 164 -14.25 6.56 -3.39
C LEU A 164 -14.19 5.14 -2.84
N GLY A 165 -13.04 4.46 -2.99
CA GLY A 165 -12.81 3.14 -2.41
C GLY A 165 -13.00 3.13 -0.89
N GLU A 166 -12.39 4.09 -0.18
CA GLU A 166 -12.60 4.25 1.26
C GLU A 166 -14.08 4.41 1.61
N MET A 167 -14.81 5.26 0.89
CA MET A 167 -16.24 5.46 1.15
C MET A 167 -17.04 4.16 1.01
N ILE A 168 -16.75 3.35 -0.03
CA ILE A 168 -17.40 2.06 -0.25
C ILE A 168 -17.12 1.12 0.91
N LEU A 169 -15.85 1.01 1.33
CA LEU A 169 -15.46 0.13 2.43
C LEU A 169 -16.05 0.58 3.77
N ARG A 170 -16.10 1.89 4.02
CA ARG A 170 -16.70 2.48 5.23
C ARG A 170 -18.17 2.12 5.40
N GLN A 171 -18.91 2.00 4.30
CA GLN A 171 -20.31 1.56 4.36
C GLN A 171 -20.48 0.11 4.83
N GLN A 172 -19.41 -0.69 4.83
CA GLN A 172 -19.42 -2.09 5.26
C GLN A 172 -18.91 -2.30 6.70
N GLU A 173 -18.56 -1.24 7.44
CA GLU A 173 -17.95 -1.36 8.78
C GLU A 173 -18.84 -2.06 9.83
N HIS A 174 -20.15 -2.16 9.57
CA HIS A 174 -21.08 -2.89 10.41
C HIS A 174 -20.83 -4.42 10.43
N TRP A 175 -20.04 -4.94 9.48
CA TRP A 175 -19.72 -6.37 9.39
C TRP A 175 -18.31 -6.69 8.87
N ILE A 176 -17.55 -5.70 8.39
CA ILE A 176 -16.15 -5.84 8.00
C ILE A 176 -15.29 -4.96 8.91
N THR A 177 -14.30 -5.54 9.58
CA THR A 177 -13.28 -4.78 10.29
C THR A 177 -12.19 -4.33 9.33
N ALA A 178 -11.95 -3.02 9.24
CA ALA A 178 -10.95 -2.43 8.37
C ALA A 178 -10.05 -1.43 9.11
N ILE A 179 -8.80 -1.29 8.67
CA ILE A 179 -7.86 -0.23 9.06
C ILE A 179 -7.56 0.58 7.80
N TYR A 180 -7.61 1.91 7.91
CA TYR A 180 -7.32 2.83 6.80
C TYR A 180 -5.91 3.40 6.99
N MET A 181 -4.93 2.73 6.41
CA MET A 181 -3.53 3.12 6.52
C MET A 181 -3.25 4.31 5.60
N LYS A 182 -2.99 5.47 6.17
CA LYS A 182 -2.87 6.79 5.54
C LYS A 182 -1.48 7.37 5.79
N PRO A 183 -0.43 6.84 5.16
CA PRO A 183 0.89 7.45 5.21
C PRO A 183 0.91 8.79 4.46
N GLY A 184 1.93 9.60 4.75
CA GLY A 184 2.33 10.73 3.91
C GLY A 184 2.99 10.25 2.61
N GLY A 185 3.79 11.12 1.98
CA GLY A 185 4.52 10.74 0.77
C GLY A 185 5.43 9.53 1.02
N ILE A 186 5.28 8.49 0.19
CA ILE A 186 6.02 7.23 0.33
C ILE A 186 7.15 7.19 -0.72
N SER A 187 8.29 6.62 -0.35
CA SER A 187 9.44 6.48 -1.23
C SER A 187 10.06 5.08 -1.16
N VAL A 188 10.77 4.69 -2.22
CA VAL A 188 11.63 3.51 -2.21
C VAL A 188 12.90 3.89 -1.47
N ASP A 189 13.00 3.42 -0.23
CA ASP A 189 14.07 3.77 0.69
C ASP A 189 14.26 2.66 1.74
N VAL A 190 15.31 2.75 2.55
CA VAL A 190 15.61 1.79 3.61
C VAL A 190 14.66 1.94 4.80
N GLN A 191 14.43 0.83 5.51
CA GLN A 191 13.67 0.83 6.75
C GLN A 191 14.44 1.60 7.83
N ARG A 192 13.79 2.57 8.47
CA ARG A 192 14.39 3.41 9.53
C ARG A 192 13.61 3.35 10.84
N GLY A 193 12.61 2.47 10.92
CA GLY A 193 11.72 2.32 12.06
C GLY A 193 10.41 3.06 11.83
N HIS A 194 9.35 2.55 12.44
CA HIS A 194 8.00 3.07 12.31
C HIS A 194 7.35 3.31 13.67
N GLU A 195 6.42 4.27 13.71
CA GLU A 195 5.48 4.54 14.79
C GLU A 195 4.10 4.80 14.18
N LEU A 196 3.05 4.19 14.74
CA LEU A 196 1.67 4.43 14.32
C LEU A 196 1.10 5.68 14.99
N SER A 197 0.37 6.50 14.23
CA SER A 197 -0.25 7.71 14.75
C SER A 197 -1.66 7.91 14.22
N LEU A 198 -2.58 8.30 15.11
CA LEU A 198 -3.91 8.78 14.76
C LEU A 198 -3.94 10.29 14.52
N ASP A 199 -2.87 10.99 14.87
CA ASP A 199 -2.84 12.44 14.96
C ASP A 199 -1.93 13.06 13.89
N GLN A 200 -0.79 12.48 13.54
CA GLN A 200 0.19 13.16 12.67
C GLN A 200 0.73 12.25 11.59
N ASP A 201 0.71 12.73 10.35
CA ASP A 201 1.47 12.10 9.28
C ASP A 201 2.95 12.53 9.29
N GLN A 202 3.74 11.88 8.44
CA GLN A 202 5.09 12.31 8.11
C GLN A 202 5.36 12.05 6.63
N THR A 203 6.01 13.02 5.98
CA THR A 203 6.49 12.92 4.61
C THR A 203 7.98 13.29 4.56
N PHE A 204 8.87 12.50 3.94
CA PHE A 204 8.66 11.21 3.28
C PHE A 204 8.88 10.02 4.23
N ILE A 205 8.24 8.87 3.94
CA ILE A 205 8.41 7.60 4.65
C ILE A 205 8.73 6.45 3.68
N SER A 206 9.46 5.42 4.14
CA SER A 206 9.80 4.28 3.29
C SER A 206 8.63 3.30 3.15
N TYR A 207 8.52 2.60 2.02
CA TYR A 207 7.55 1.50 1.86
C TYR A 207 7.72 0.40 2.93
N LEU A 208 8.95 0.16 3.39
CA LEU A 208 9.25 -0.82 4.45
C LEU A 208 8.69 -0.37 5.80
N ASP A 209 8.82 0.91 6.16
CA ASP A 209 8.26 1.43 7.41
C ASP A 209 6.72 1.41 7.35
N VAL A 210 6.12 1.77 6.21
CA VAL A 210 4.67 1.69 6.01
C VAL A 210 4.18 0.24 6.14
N ALA A 211 4.82 -0.71 5.45
CA ALA A 211 4.47 -2.12 5.51
C ALA A 211 4.61 -2.68 6.94
N ALA A 212 5.65 -2.28 7.67
CA ALA A 212 5.84 -2.69 9.05
C ALA A 212 4.71 -2.15 9.96
N GLY A 213 4.33 -0.88 9.80
CA GLY A 213 3.19 -0.30 10.50
C GLY A 213 1.85 -0.96 10.15
N MET A 214 1.64 -1.35 8.89
CA MET A 214 0.45 -2.13 8.50
C MET A 214 0.38 -3.47 9.22
N ILE A 215 1.51 -4.18 9.31
CA ILE A 215 1.60 -5.47 10.02
C ILE A 215 1.32 -5.26 11.51
N GLU A 216 1.99 -4.28 12.15
CA GLU A 216 1.78 -3.94 13.57
C GLU A 216 0.31 -3.64 13.86
N ALA A 217 -0.32 -2.79 13.04
CA ALA A 217 -1.71 -2.39 13.22
C ALA A 217 -2.68 -3.58 13.10
N CYS A 218 -2.43 -4.47 12.14
CA CYS A 218 -3.22 -5.68 11.95
C CYS A 218 -2.99 -6.72 13.05
N ASP A 219 -1.80 -6.74 13.64
CA ASP A 219 -1.42 -7.72 14.65
C ASP A 219 -1.84 -7.34 16.08
N ASP A 220 -2.25 -6.09 16.30
CA ASP A 220 -2.74 -5.63 17.59
C ASP A 220 -3.96 -6.47 18.08
N PRO A 221 -3.79 -7.25 19.16
CA PRO A 221 -4.83 -8.14 19.66
C PRO A 221 -6.02 -7.39 20.26
N ASN A 222 -5.85 -6.12 20.60
CA ASN A 222 -6.89 -5.31 21.24
C ASN A 222 -7.68 -4.46 20.24
N GLY A 223 -7.28 -4.44 18.97
CA GLY A 223 -7.98 -3.71 17.91
C GLY A 223 -7.96 -2.18 18.11
N HIS A 224 -6.90 -1.60 18.69
CA HIS A 224 -6.81 -0.15 18.91
C HIS A 224 -6.88 0.64 17.60
N TRP A 225 -6.52 0.02 16.49
CA TRP A 225 -6.45 0.62 15.16
C TRP A 225 -7.69 0.38 14.30
N ASP A 226 -8.61 -0.48 14.77
CA ASP A 226 -9.76 -0.92 14.00
C ASP A 226 -10.70 0.25 13.71
N LEU A 227 -11.14 0.34 12.45
CA LEU A 227 -12.03 1.34 11.88
C LEU A 227 -11.46 2.77 11.86
N LYS A 228 -10.14 2.93 12.10
CA LYS A 228 -9.48 4.24 12.18
C LYS A 228 -8.64 4.58 10.97
N ASN A 229 -8.46 5.89 10.79
CA ASN A 229 -7.41 6.46 9.95
C ASN A 229 -6.11 6.43 10.72
N VAL A 230 -5.13 5.67 10.22
CA VAL A 230 -3.85 5.45 10.90
C VAL A 230 -2.74 5.88 9.97
N SER A 231 -1.86 6.74 10.43
CA SER A 231 -0.66 7.14 9.69
C SER A 231 0.58 6.44 10.25
N VAL A 232 1.65 6.43 9.46
CA VAL A 232 2.95 5.90 9.88
C VAL A 232 3.96 7.03 9.89
N ARG A 233 4.73 7.11 10.97
CA ARG A 233 5.83 8.06 11.19
C ARG A 233 7.13 7.30 11.37
N ASN A 234 8.23 7.98 11.13
CA ASN A 234 9.57 7.45 11.30
C ASN A 234 10.12 7.77 12.70
N VAL A 235 10.59 6.75 13.42
CA VAL A 235 11.11 6.93 14.79
C VAL A 235 12.52 7.55 14.80
N ALA A 236 13.34 7.29 13.78
CA ALA A 236 14.68 7.88 13.66
C ALA A 236 14.63 9.39 13.33
N GLY A 237 13.51 9.87 12.76
CA GLY A 237 13.27 11.29 12.49
C GLY A 237 12.97 12.15 13.71
N ALA A 238 12.58 11.56 14.85
CA ALA A 238 12.33 12.31 16.08
C ALA A 238 13.59 13.06 16.54
N HIS A 239 14.77 12.43 16.45
CA HIS A 239 16.06 13.05 16.79
C HIS A 239 16.51 14.13 15.80
N GLN A 240 16.16 14.01 14.51
CA GLN A 240 16.49 15.05 13.52
C GLN A 240 15.53 16.25 13.58
N SER A 241 14.29 16.05 14.06
CA SER A 241 13.30 17.12 14.16
C SER A 241 13.62 18.15 15.26
N GLU A 242 14.26 17.72 16.36
CA GLU A 242 14.80 18.63 17.37
C GLU A 242 16.01 19.40 16.84
N GLU A 243 16.89 18.76 16.08
CA GLU A 243 18.07 19.40 15.48
C GLU A 243 17.69 20.40 14.38
N PHE A 244 16.66 20.11 13.58
CA PHE A 244 16.09 21.05 12.61
C PHE A 244 15.29 22.18 13.26
N ARG A 245 14.63 21.96 14.40
CA ARG A 245 14.01 23.04 15.20
C ARG A 245 15.07 23.94 15.83
N ALA A 246 16.18 23.39 16.30
CA ALA A 246 17.32 24.16 16.81
C ALA A 246 17.96 25.04 15.72
N LYS A 247 18.05 24.54 14.48
CA LYS A 247 18.59 25.31 13.32
C LYS A 247 17.64 26.37 12.75
N ARG A 248 16.34 26.37 13.12
CA ARG A 248 15.36 27.36 12.65
C ARG A 248 15.37 28.68 13.45
N LEU A 249 16.20 28.78 14.50
CA LEU A 249 16.37 30.00 15.29
C LEU A 249 17.46 30.94 14.77
N GLU A 250 18.17 30.58 13.70
CA GLU A 250 19.07 31.50 13.01
C GLU A 250 18.36 32.15 11.81
N PRO A 251 18.55 33.47 11.58
CA PRO A 251 17.87 34.18 10.51
C PRO A 251 18.33 33.64 9.13
N PRO A 252 17.42 33.58 8.14
CA PRO A 252 17.74 32.98 6.85
C PRO A 252 18.76 33.85 6.11
N GLY A 253 19.97 33.31 5.91
CA GLY A 253 20.89 33.77 4.87
C GLY A 253 20.39 33.34 3.50
N ASP A 254 20.51 34.23 2.52
CA ASP A 254 20.01 34.09 1.15
C ASP A 254 20.45 32.78 0.49
N TYR A 255 19.49 31.92 0.13
CA TYR A 255 19.70 30.81 -0.80
C TYR A 255 19.03 31.15 -2.14
N ILE A 256 19.87 31.54 -3.10
CA ILE A 256 19.56 31.63 -4.51
C ILE A 256 19.36 30.21 -5.06
N PHE A 257 18.21 29.95 -5.69
CA PHE A 257 17.97 28.73 -6.48
C PHE A 257 18.79 28.80 -7.77
N GLU A 258 19.93 28.11 -7.84
CA GLU A 258 20.61 27.84 -9.11
C GLU A 258 19.91 26.68 -9.84
N LEU A 259 19.22 27.03 -10.94
CA LEU A 259 18.72 26.10 -11.94
C LEU A 259 19.90 25.55 -12.76
N TYR A 260 20.11 24.23 -12.69
CA TYR A 260 21.06 23.52 -13.54
C TYR A 260 20.74 23.75 -15.04
N HIS A 261 21.62 24.47 -15.74
CA HIS A 261 21.72 24.47 -17.20
C HIS A 261 22.87 23.53 -17.60
N GLY A 262 22.53 22.40 -18.22
CA GLY A 262 23.50 21.52 -18.86
C GLY A 262 23.72 21.94 -20.32
N GLU A 263 24.87 22.52 -20.62
CA GLU A 263 25.36 22.69 -21.97
C GLU A 263 25.92 21.35 -22.50
N ALA A 264 25.48 20.92 -23.68
CA ALA A 264 26.17 19.92 -24.48
C ALA A 264 26.39 20.46 -25.89
N HIS A 265 27.66 20.73 -26.21
CA HIS A 265 28.11 21.21 -27.50
C HIS A 265 28.10 20.10 -28.57
N ARG A 266 27.82 20.52 -29.81
CA ARG A 266 27.63 19.76 -31.04
C ARG A 266 28.83 18.90 -31.46
N GLN A 267 28.55 17.78 -32.13
CA GLN A 267 29.19 17.46 -33.42
C GLN A 267 28.22 16.72 -34.34
N ALA A 268 28.19 17.14 -35.60
CA ALA A 268 27.33 16.65 -36.66
C ALA A 268 28.08 15.66 -37.55
N HIS A 269 27.40 14.62 -38.03
CA HIS A 269 27.59 14.09 -39.39
C HIS A 269 26.36 13.27 -39.84
N ARG A 270 26.22 13.20 -41.16
CA ARG A 270 25.01 12.99 -41.96
C ARG A 270 24.53 11.53 -42.08
N SER A 271 23.26 11.45 -42.46
CA SER A 271 22.61 10.57 -43.45
C SER A 271 22.12 9.16 -43.09
N SER A 272 20.80 9.04 -43.28
CA SER A 272 20.04 8.01 -44.03
C SER A 272 19.57 6.72 -43.35
N THR A 273 18.26 6.73 -43.06
CA THR A 273 17.24 5.72 -43.42
C THR A 273 17.41 4.27 -42.97
N SER A 274 16.59 3.87 -42.00
CA SER A 274 15.59 2.77 -42.03
C SER A 274 15.17 2.52 -40.57
N GLY A 275 13.90 2.71 -40.23
CA GLY A 275 12.92 1.63 -40.16
C GLY A 275 13.13 0.79 -38.89
N VAL A 276 12.17 0.82 -37.95
CA VAL A 276 11.67 -0.35 -37.17
C VAL A 276 10.62 0.13 -36.15
N ARG A 277 9.57 -0.69 -36.08
CA ARG A 277 8.34 -0.61 -35.28
C ARG A 277 8.59 -0.39 -33.79
N ARG A 278 7.68 0.35 -33.15
CA ARG A 278 7.44 0.28 -31.70
C ARG A 278 6.27 -0.67 -31.48
N ASP A 279 6.57 -1.85 -30.95
CA ASP A 279 5.56 -2.74 -30.39
C ASP A 279 5.18 -2.23 -28.99
N VAL A 280 3.89 -1.98 -28.81
CA VAL A 280 3.23 -1.65 -27.55
C VAL A 280 2.62 -2.95 -27.06
N TYR A 281 3.04 -3.44 -25.89
CA TYR A 281 2.41 -4.59 -25.24
C TYR A 281 1.59 -4.09 -24.04
N TYR A 282 0.29 -4.37 -24.12
CA TYR A 282 -0.70 -4.25 -23.04
C TYR A 282 -0.50 -5.37 -22.01
#